data_AF-A0A4W5L5K0-F1
#
_entry.id   AF-A0A4W5L5K0-F1
#
_cell.length_a   1.000
_cell.length_b   1.000
_cell.length_c   1.000
_cell.angle_alpha   90.00
_cell.angle_beta   90.00
_cell.angle_gamma   90.00
#
_symmetry.space_group_name_H-M   'P 1'
#
loop_
_entity.id
_entity.type
_entity.pdbx_description
1 polymer ?
#
loop_
_entity_poly.entity_id
_entity_poly.type
_entity_poly.pdbx_seq_one_letter_code
_entity_poly.pdbx_strand_id
1 'polypeptide(L)' 'MKKVPTIVLSVSYKGVKFIDATNKNIIAEHEIRNISCAAQDPEDLSTFAYITKDLKSSHHYCHVFTAFDVVSHTHCL' A
#
# COMPACT_ATOMS: atom_id res chain seq x y z
N MET A 1 -22.69 7.91 -6.67
CA MET A 1 -21.25 8.14 -6.41
C MET A 1 -20.67 6.84 -5.89
N LYS A 2 -19.72 6.21 -6.57
CA LYS A 2 -19.07 4.99 -6.04
C LYS A 2 -18.17 5.43 -4.87
N LYS A 3 -18.39 4.90 -3.66
CA LYS A 3 -17.51 5.14 -2.52
C LYS A 3 -16.11 4.64 -2.88
N VAL A 4 -15.09 5.44 -2.61
CA VAL A 4 -13.70 4.96 -2.67
C VAL A 4 -13.56 3.84 -1.65
N PRO A 5 -13.08 2.64 -2.04
CA PRO A 5 -12.97 1.52 -1.12
C PRO A 5 -11.92 1.82 -0.04
N THR A 6 -12.29 1.61 1.23
CA THR A 6 -11.38 1.73 2.36
C THR A 6 -10.63 0.43 2.55
N ILE A 7 -9.30 0.51 2.65
CA ILE A 7 -8.43 -0.64 2.90
C ILE A 7 -7.54 -0.39 4.11
N VAL A 8 -7.10 -1.47 4.74
CA VAL A 8 -5.96 -1.49 5.64
C VAL A 8 -4.74 -1.87 4.83
N LEU A 9 -3.72 -1.03 4.85
CA LEU A 9 -2.44 -1.30 4.21
C LEU A 9 -1.49 -1.93 5.25
N SER A 10 -1.19 -3.22 5.10
CA SER A 10 -0.22 -3.89 5.96
C SER A 10 1.15 -3.86 5.29
N VAL A 11 2.13 -3.21 5.91
CA VAL A 11 3.50 -3.07 5.40
C VAL A 11 4.47 -3.84 6.29
N SER A 12 5.37 -4.61 5.68
CA SER A 12 6.42 -5.35 6.38
C SER A 12 7.66 -5.50 5.50
N TYR A 13 8.75 -6.03 6.06
CA TYR A 13 9.94 -6.38 5.27
C TYR A 13 9.68 -7.39 4.14
N LYS A 14 8.55 -8.14 4.20
CA LYS A 14 8.15 -9.05 3.13
C LYS A 14 7.49 -8.33 1.96
N GLY A 15 6.87 -7.17 2.22
CA GLY A 15 6.11 -6.43 1.22
C GLY A 15 4.85 -5.78 1.80
N VAL A 16 3.90 -5.52 0.90
CA VAL A 16 2.67 -4.77 1.16
C VAL A 16 1.46 -5.64 0.88
N LYS A 17 0.45 -5.60 1.77
CA LYS A 17 -0.84 -6.25 1.58
C LYS A 17 -1.97 -5.25 1.63
N PHE A 18 -2.91 -5.37 0.69
CA PHE A 18 -4.15 -4.62 0.69
C PHE A 18 -5.20 -5.49 1.36
N ILE A 19 -5.77 -5.02 2.46
CA ILE A 19 -6.75 -5.77 3.22
C ILE A 19 -8.05 -4.96 3.22
N ASP A 20 -9.17 -5.56 2.83
CA ASP A 20 -10.47 -4.93 2.89
C ASP A 20 -10.78 -4.52 4.35
N ALA A 21 -11.12 -3.25 4.58
CA ALA A 21 -11.33 -2.76 5.94
C ALA A 21 -12.57 -3.39 6.62
N THR A 22 -13.55 -3.87 5.85
CA THR A 22 -14.84 -4.40 6.31
C THR A 22 -14.75 -5.89 6.60
N ASN A 23 -14.33 -6.70 5.62
CA ASN A 23 -14.35 -8.17 5.74
C ASN A 23 -12.97 -8.78 6.04
N LYS A 24 -11.91 -7.95 6.09
CA LYS A 24 -10.52 -8.36 6.37
C LYS A 24 -9.91 -9.31 5.34
N ASN A 25 -10.51 -9.47 4.16
CA ASN A 25 -9.93 -10.27 3.08
C ASN A 25 -8.75 -9.55 2.44
N ILE A 26 -7.73 -10.32 2.07
CA ILE A 26 -6.59 -9.82 1.30
C ILE A 26 -7.03 -9.64 -0.15
N ILE A 27 -6.93 -8.40 -0.65
CA ILE A 27 -7.28 -8.00 -2.01
C ILE A 27 -6.08 -8.18 -2.94
N ALA A 28 -4.89 -7.82 -2.46
CA ALA A 28 -3.65 -7.91 -3.23
C ALA A 28 -2.44 -8.01 -2.30
N GLU A 29 -1.37 -8.63 -2.80
CA GLU A 29 -0.07 -8.70 -2.15
C GLU A 29 1.02 -8.32 -3.16
N HIS A 30 1.96 -7.50 -2.70
CA HIS A 30 3.12 -7.09 -3.49
C HIS A 30 4.37 -7.37 -2.68
N GLU A 31 5.25 -8.23 -3.21
CA GLU A 31 6.56 -8.49 -2.60
C GLU A 31 7.42 -7.22 -2.63
N ILE A 32 8.19 -7.00 -1.55
CA ILE A 32 9.04 -5.81 -1.43
C ILE A 32 10.03 -5.65 -2.60
N ARG A 33 10.50 -6.77 -3.16
CA ARG A 33 11.47 -6.80 -4.28
C ARG A 33 10.91 -6.23 -5.58
N ASN A 34 9.59 -6.22 -5.72
CA ASN A 34 8.92 -5.71 -6.91
C ASN A 34 8.53 -4.23 -6.77
N ILE A 35 8.67 -3.64 -5.57
CA ILE A 35 8.43 -2.22 -5.31
C ILE A 35 9.71 -1.44 -5.60
N SER A 36 9.67 -0.62 -6.65
CA SER A 36 10.85 0.12 -7.12
C SER A 36 11.05 1.43 -6.37
N CYS A 37 9.95 2.15 -6.09
CA CYS A 37 9.97 3.43 -5.39
C CYS A 37 8.75 3.52 -4.49
N ALA A 38 8.91 4.16 -3.34
CA ALA A 38 7.82 4.64 -2.51
C ALA A 38 8.12 6.10 -2.15
N ALA A 39 7.11 6.96 -2.22
CA ALA A 39 7.22 8.38 -1.94
C ALA A 39 5.98 8.86 -1.20
N GLN A 40 6.18 9.79 -0.27
CA GLN A 40 5.12 10.56 0.35
C GLN A 40 5.00 11.90 -0.40
N ASP A 41 3.78 12.43 -0.50
CA ASP A 41 3.60 13.75 -1.08
C ASP A 41 4.26 14.82 -0.17
N PRO A 42 5.02 15.77 -0.75
CA PRO A 42 5.76 16.77 0.04
C PRO A 42 4.86 17.84 0.67
N GLU A 43 3.66 18.06 0.13
CA GLU A 43 2.69 19.06 0.61
C GLU A 43 1.58 18.40 1.44
N ASP A 44 1.17 17.18 1.07
CA ASP A 44 0.17 16.38 1.78
C ASP A 44 0.77 15.11 2.38
N LEU A 45 1.23 15.20 3.63
CA LEU A 45 1.80 14.05 4.35
C LEU A 45 0.79 12.91 4.58
N SER A 46 -0.51 13.09 4.33
CA SER A 46 -1.48 11.99 4.37
C SER A 46 -1.47 11.17 3.08
N THR A 47 -0.93 11.71 1.98
CA THR A 47 -0.87 11.05 0.69
C THR A 47 0.49 10.41 0.48
N PHE A 48 0.49 9.14 0.07
CA PHE A 48 1.71 8.45 -0.35
C PHE A 48 1.42 7.52 -1.53
N ALA A 49 2.47 7.20 -2.27
CA ALA A 49 2.39 6.31 -3.41
C ALA A 49 3.60 5.38 -3.49
N TYR A 50 3.43 4.25 -4.15
CA TYR A 50 4.55 3.41 -4.54
C TYR A 50 4.37 2.85 -5.95
N ILE A 51 5.50 2.57 -6.61
CA ILE A 51 5.55 1.96 -7.93
C ILE A 51 5.94 0.50 -7.77
N THR A 52 5.12 -0.42 -8.27
CA THR A 52 5.42 -1.86 -8.31
C THR A 52 5.45 -2.36 -9.73
N LYS A 53 6.34 -3.31 -10.02
CA LYS A 53 6.33 -4.06 -11.27
C LYS A 53 5.39 -5.25 -11.13
N ASP A 54 4.37 -5.33 -12.00
CA ASP A 54 3.58 -6.55 -12.13
C ASP A 54 4.33 -7.57 -12.98
N LEU A 55 4.56 -8.76 -12.43
CA LEU A 55 5.30 -9.83 -13.10
C LEU A 55 4.50 -10.44 -14.26
N LYS A 56 3.16 -10.33 -14.25
CA LYS A 56 2.31 -10.91 -15.30
C LYS A 56 2.27 -10.02 -16.55
N SER A 57 1.99 -8.74 -16.38
CA SER A 57 1.94 -7.79 -17.51
C SER A 57 3.30 -7.17 -17.85
N SER A 58 4.31 -7.29 -16.98
CA SER A 58 5.57 -6.54 -17.06
C SER A 58 5.39 -5.01 -17.04
N HIS A 59 4.21 -4.51 -16.68
CA HIS A 59 3.95 -3.08 -16.50
C HIS A 59 4.28 -2.62 -15.09
N HIS A 60 4.58 -1.33 -14.98
CA HIS A 60 4.73 -0.66 -13.70
C HIS A 60 3.40 0.01 -13.34
N TYR A 61 2.93 -0.24 -12.12
CA TYR A 61 1.72 0.36 -11.57
C TYR A 61 2.08 1.31 -10.45
N CYS A 62 1.57 2.52 -10.52
CA CYS A 62 1.62 3.49 -9.43
C CYS A 62 0.36 3.32 -8.58
N HIS A 63 0.53 2.93 -7.32
CA HIS A 63 -0.55 2.84 -6.35
C HIS A 63 -0.49 4.06 -5.44
N VAL A 64 -1.55 4.86 -5.44
CA VAL A 64 -1.67 6.11 -4.67
C VAL A 64 -2.72 5.90 -3.58
N PHE A 65 -2.40 6.35 -2.37
CA PHE A 65 -3.27 6.22 -1.20
C PHE A 65 -3.29 7.51 -0.39
N THR A 66 -4.42 7.74 0.27
CA THR A 66 -4.58 8.75 1.31
C THR A 66 -4.82 8.02 2.63
N ALA A 67 -3.98 8.27 3.63
CA ALA A 67 -4.05 7.69 4.95
C ALA A 67 -4.85 8.58 5.90
N PHE A 68 -5.79 7.98 6.63
CA PHE A 68 -6.61 8.69 7.63
C PHE A 68 -6.30 8.24 9.07
N ASP A 69 -5.57 7.13 9.23
CA ASP A 69 -5.11 6.60 10.51
C ASP A 69 -3.82 5.79 10.29
N VAL A 70 -2.87 5.88 11.21
CA VAL A 70 -1.55 5.23 11.12
C VAL A 70 -1.25 4.54 12.44
N VAL A 71 -1.21 3.20 12.40
CA VAL A 71 -0.88 2.37 13.56
C VAL A 71 0.49 1.73 13.35
N SER A 72 1.51 2.20 14.08
CA SER A 72 2.84 1.60 14.07
C SER A 72 2.96 0.54 15.16
N HIS A 73 3.21 -0.71 14.77
CA HIS A 73 3.61 -1.78 15.68
C HIS A 73 5.12 -1.94 15.61
N THR A 74 5.86 -1.05 16.28
CA THR A 74 7.31 -1.18 16.39
C THR A 74 7.60 -2.21 17.48
N HIS A 75 7.66 -3.48 17.10
CA HIS A 75 8.38 -4.46 17.93
C HIS A 75 9.87 -4.16 17.75
N CYS A 76 10.48 -3.50 18.74
CA CYS A 76 11.94 -3.41 18.83
C CYS A 76 12.51 -4.82 18.72
N LEU A 77 13.31 -5.06 17.67
CA LEU A 77 14.21 -6.20 17.57
C LEU A 77 15.45 -5.94 18.42
#